data_AF-A0A7V3PPV2-F1
#
_entry.id   AF-A0A7V3PPV2-F1
#
_cell.length_a   1.000
_cell.length_b   1.000
_cell.length_c   1.000
_cell.angle_alpha   90.00
_cell.angle_beta   90.00
_cell.angle_gamma   90.00
#
_symmetry.space_group_name_H-M   'P 1'
#
loop_
_entity.id
_entity.type
_entity.pdbx_description
1 polymer ?
#
loop_
_entity_poly.entity_id
_entity_poly.type
_entity_poly.pdbx_seq_one_letter_code
_entity_poly.pdbx_strand_id
1 'polypeptide(L)'
;MAVQIPAQAIVDAKAGAGELWEGVLAIAGPESSWRADAKGDCKLYKGGPIVPCTTPGAKPYSLGYLQMYTDGGLGDGHSAAELLDGPANFRLGAEYIRRRLAGGASLYAALSPWTTRDAAWALYQRIKSEGIQPVGSAVAPGPTFTGAGPLLMVALLGLLWLVLDSI
;
A
#
# COMPACT_ATOMS: atom_id res chain seq x y z
N MET A 1 15.91 -1.15 14.72
CA MET A 1 15.01 0.01 14.60
C MET A 1 13.74 -0.41 13.88
N ALA A 2 12.57 -0.10 14.44
CA ALA A 2 11.29 -0.37 13.78
C ALA A 2 11.17 0.48 12.50
N VAL A 3 10.66 -0.10 11.41
CA VAL A 3 10.36 0.67 10.20
C VAL A 3 9.12 1.50 10.48
N GLN A 4 9.23 2.81 10.31
CA GLN A 4 8.11 3.73 10.48
C GLN A 4 7.45 3.96 9.12
N ILE A 5 6.22 3.47 8.95
CA ILE A 5 5.45 3.63 7.72
C ILE A 5 4.34 4.66 7.97
N PRO A 6 4.19 5.68 7.10
CA PRO A 6 3.08 6.61 7.18
C PRO A 6 1.73 5.90 7.11
N ALA A 7 0.81 6.24 8.02
CA ALA A 7 -0.52 5.62 8.06
C ALA A 7 -1.28 5.73 6.73
N GLN A 8 -1.17 6.88 6.04
CA GLN A 8 -1.83 7.08 4.76
C GLN A 8 -1.35 6.11 3.67
N ALA A 9 -0.05 5.80 3.63
CA ALA A 9 0.47 4.84 2.66
C ALA A 9 -0.11 3.43 2.85
N ILE A 10 -0.40 3.04 4.09
CA ILE A 10 -1.08 1.78 4.41
C ILE A 10 -2.54 1.82 3.95
N VAL A 11 -3.25 2.92 4.21
CA VAL A 11 -4.64 3.11 3.77
C VAL A 11 -4.73 3.02 2.25
N ASP A 12 -3.87 3.75 1.54
CA ASP A 12 -3.84 3.78 0.09
C ASP A 12 -3.46 2.42 -0.50
N ALA A 13 -2.46 1.73 0.09
CA ALA A 13 -2.06 0.40 -0.36
C ALA A 13 -3.19 -0.61 -0.19
N LYS A 14 -3.92 -0.57 0.94
CA LYS A 14 -5.07 -1.45 1.17
C LYS A 14 -6.20 -1.15 0.19
N ALA A 15 -6.51 0.13 -0.02
CA ALA A 15 -7.55 0.56 -0.94
C ALA A 15 -7.24 0.21 -2.41
N GLY A 16 -5.98 0.37 -2.83
CA GLY A 16 -5.56 0.17 -4.21
C GLY A 16 -5.19 -1.28 -4.55
N ALA A 17 -4.44 -1.95 -3.68
CA ALA A 17 -3.84 -3.26 -3.98
C ALA A 17 -4.55 -4.47 -3.35
N GLY A 18 -5.51 -4.25 -2.46
CA GLY A 18 -6.25 -5.33 -1.81
C GLY A 18 -5.32 -6.31 -1.10
N GLU A 19 -5.40 -7.60 -1.42
CA GLU A 19 -4.56 -8.65 -0.80
C GLU A 19 -3.06 -8.49 -1.05
N LEU A 20 -2.66 -7.73 -2.08
CA LEU A 20 -1.24 -7.49 -2.40
C LEU A 20 -0.65 -6.26 -1.68
N TRP A 21 -1.40 -5.62 -0.79
CA TRP A 21 -1.03 -4.36 -0.17
C TRP A 21 0.36 -4.39 0.50
N GLU A 22 0.72 -5.46 1.21
CA GLU A 22 2.03 -5.59 1.86
C GLU A 22 3.18 -5.60 0.85
N GLY A 23 2.99 -6.32 -0.26
CA GLY A 23 4.00 -6.45 -1.32
C GLY A 23 4.24 -5.13 -2.04
N VAL A 24 3.18 -4.44 -2.44
CA VAL A 24 3.34 -3.13 -3.11
C VAL A 24 3.82 -2.04 -2.15
N LEU A 25 3.44 -2.10 -0.88
CA LEU A 25 3.92 -1.16 0.14
C LEU A 25 5.41 -1.35 0.43
N ALA A 26 5.92 -2.57 0.33
CA ALA A 26 7.35 -2.86 0.44
C ALA A 26 8.17 -2.29 -0.72
N ILE A 27 7.58 -2.10 -1.90
CA ILE A 27 8.21 -1.40 -3.03
C ILE A 27 8.22 0.11 -2.76
N ALA A 28 7.12 0.66 -2.25
CA ALA A 28 6.98 2.09 -2.04
C ALA A 28 8.01 2.69 -1.05
N GLY A 29 8.52 1.90 -0.11
CA GLY A 29 9.57 2.33 0.82
C GLY A 29 10.85 2.80 0.12
N PRO A 30 11.59 1.90 -0.55
CA PRO A 30 12.81 2.28 -1.26
C PRO A 30 12.56 3.15 -2.50
N GLU A 31 11.40 3.04 -3.17
CA GLU A 31 11.12 3.85 -4.38
C GLU A 31 10.79 5.31 -4.05
N SER A 32 9.94 5.57 -3.05
CA SER A 32 9.41 6.91 -2.80
C SER A 32 9.50 7.37 -1.35
N SER A 33 10.06 6.56 -0.45
CA SER A 33 9.92 6.76 0.99
C SER A 33 8.45 6.86 1.42
N TRP A 34 7.59 6.05 0.79
CA TRP A 34 6.14 6.05 1.01
C TRP A 34 5.47 7.42 0.78
N ARG A 35 5.80 8.06 -0.34
CA ARG A 35 5.20 9.35 -0.71
C ARG A 35 4.38 9.25 -1.99
N ALA A 36 3.08 9.53 -1.88
CA ALA A 36 2.18 9.61 -3.04
C ALA A 36 2.55 10.76 -3.99
N ASP A 37 3.12 11.85 -3.47
CA ASP A 37 3.50 13.03 -4.22
C ASP A 37 4.91 12.95 -4.84
N ALA A 38 5.59 11.80 -4.70
CA ALA A 38 6.97 11.64 -5.11
C ALA A 38 7.14 11.83 -6.62
N LYS A 39 8.04 12.74 -6.98
CA LYS A 39 8.49 13.02 -8.34
C LYS A 39 9.97 12.68 -8.37
N GLY A 40 10.32 11.58 -9.00
CA GLY A 40 11.72 11.16 -9.11
C GLY A 40 12.36 11.77 -10.34
N ASP A 41 13.01 10.93 -11.14
CA ASP A 41 13.79 11.35 -12.29
C ASP A 41 13.02 12.24 -13.28
N CYS A 42 13.72 13.12 -13.99
CA CYS A 42 13.14 14.05 -14.96
C CYS A 42 13.72 13.93 -16.37
N LYS A 43 12.93 14.29 -17.38
CA LYS A 43 13.32 14.33 -18.81
C LYS A 43 12.79 15.59 -19.49
N LEU A 44 13.45 16.04 -20.56
CA LEU A 44 12.98 17.17 -21.38
C LEU A 44 11.86 16.77 -22.37
N TYR A 45 11.86 15.51 -22.83
CA TYR A 45 10.89 14.95 -23.77
C TYR A 45 10.83 13.42 -23.66
N LYS A 46 9.77 12.80 -24.21
CA LYS A 46 9.55 11.34 -24.23
C LYS A 46 10.69 10.63 -24.98
N GLY A 47 11.32 9.63 -24.38
CA GLY A 47 12.50 8.92 -24.87
C GLY A 47 13.84 9.62 -24.63
N GLY A 48 13.84 10.84 -24.06
CA GLY A 48 15.04 11.64 -23.85
C GLY A 48 15.92 11.19 -22.68
N PRO A 49 17.10 11.83 -22.51
CA PRO A 49 18.01 11.54 -21.40
C PRO A 49 17.41 12.00 -20.06
N ILE A 50 17.81 11.32 -18.97
CA ILE A 50 17.51 11.77 -17.61
C ILE A 50 18.31 13.04 -17.33
N VAL A 51 17.63 14.07 -16.85
CA VAL A 51 18.19 15.37 -16.50
C VAL A 51 17.74 15.77 -15.09
N PRO A 52 18.42 16.72 -14.42
CA PRO A 52 17.94 17.26 -13.17
C PRO A 52 16.52 17.83 -13.30
N CYS A 53 15.68 17.62 -12.29
CA CYS A 53 14.33 18.19 -12.26
C CYS A 53 14.28 19.72 -12.16
N THR A 54 15.42 20.36 -11.93
CA THR A 54 15.59 21.82 -11.96
C THR A 54 15.89 22.35 -13.35
N THR A 55 16.18 21.51 -14.34
CA THR A 55 16.43 21.94 -15.71
C THR A 55 15.17 22.57 -16.31
N PRO A 56 15.23 23.79 -16.87
CA PRO A 56 14.06 24.43 -17.48
C PRO A 56 13.42 23.55 -18.55
N GLY A 57 12.10 23.33 -18.42
CA GLY A 57 11.33 22.47 -19.32
C GLY A 57 11.38 20.97 -19.00
N ALA A 58 12.20 20.54 -18.03
CA ALA A 58 12.20 19.15 -17.59
C ALA A 58 10.90 18.81 -16.84
N LYS A 59 10.38 17.61 -17.08
CA LYS A 59 9.19 17.08 -16.42
C LYS A 59 9.55 15.79 -15.68
N PRO A 60 8.98 15.55 -14.49
CA PRO A 60 9.10 14.27 -13.82
C PRO A 60 8.58 13.15 -14.72
N TYR A 61 9.37 12.10 -14.87
CA TYR A 61 8.97 10.91 -15.61
C TYR A 61 8.76 9.69 -14.71
N SER A 62 9.16 9.70 -13.44
CA SER A 62 8.75 8.71 -12.43
C SER A 62 7.85 9.35 -11.38
N LEU A 63 6.69 8.74 -11.11
CA LEU A 63 5.65 9.34 -10.26
C LEU A 63 5.07 8.38 -9.22
N GLY A 64 4.76 8.94 -8.06
CA GLY A 64 3.96 8.32 -7.01
C GLY A 64 4.70 7.30 -6.15
N TYR A 65 3.94 6.52 -5.40
CA TYR A 65 4.45 5.54 -4.45
C TYR A 65 5.45 4.57 -5.08
N LEU A 66 5.11 4.04 -6.26
CA LEU A 66 5.85 3.00 -6.95
C LEU A 66 6.80 3.55 -8.03
N GLN A 67 7.01 4.88 -8.06
CA GLN A 67 7.88 5.57 -9.03
C GLN A 67 7.66 5.12 -10.48
N MET A 68 6.40 5.07 -10.91
CA MET A 68 6.05 4.54 -12.22
C MET A 68 6.56 5.44 -13.34
N TYR A 69 7.37 4.88 -14.24
CA TYR A 69 7.88 5.58 -15.40
C TYR A 69 6.76 5.84 -16.43
N THR A 70 6.53 7.11 -16.74
CA THR A 70 5.50 7.60 -17.68
C THR A 70 5.90 7.48 -19.16
N ASP A 71 7.15 7.12 -19.41
CA ASP A 71 7.75 7.09 -20.73
C ASP A 71 8.21 5.67 -21.06
N GLY A 72 7.29 4.87 -21.62
CA GLY A 72 7.54 3.48 -22.00
C GLY A 72 7.66 2.50 -20.82
N GLY A 73 7.33 2.93 -19.59
CA GLY A 73 7.30 2.08 -18.41
C GLY A 73 5.90 1.83 -17.88
N LEU A 74 5.82 1.42 -16.61
CA LEU A 74 4.55 1.01 -15.97
C LEU A 74 3.50 2.13 -15.86
N GLY A 75 3.91 3.39 -15.96
CA GLY A 75 3.01 4.54 -15.94
C GLY A 75 2.68 5.09 -17.33
N ASP A 76 3.18 4.48 -18.41
CA ASP A 76 2.86 4.95 -19.77
C ASP A 76 1.36 4.80 -20.06
N GLY A 77 0.77 5.80 -20.70
CA GLY A 77 -0.68 5.87 -20.94
C GLY A 77 -1.53 6.35 -19.75
N HIS A 78 -0.94 6.55 -18.57
CA HIS A 78 -1.63 7.09 -17.40
C HIS A 78 -1.36 8.59 -17.20
N SER A 79 -2.35 9.30 -16.69
CA SER A 79 -2.18 10.72 -16.40
C SER A 79 -1.30 10.93 -15.15
N ALA A 80 -0.59 12.06 -15.08
CA ALA A 80 0.18 12.39 -13.88
C ALA A 80 -0.70 12.49 -12.62
N ALA A 81 -1.96 12.92 -12.76
CA ALA A 81 -2.92 12.97 -11.66
C ALA A 81 -3.27 11.57 -11.14
N GLU A 82 -3.48 10.61 -12.04
CA GLU A 82 -3.72 9.21 -11.67
C GLU A 82 -2.49 8.58 -11.02
N LEU A 83 -1.29 8.87 -11.53
CA LEU A 83 -0.05 8.33 -10.96
C LEU A 83 0.33 8.96 -9.62
N LEU A 84 -0.14 10.16 -9.32
CA LEU A 84 0.03 10.81 -8.02
C LEU A 84 -1.15 10.56 -7.07
N ASP A 85 -2.21 9.88 -7.53
CA ASP A 85 -3.27 9.37 -6.68
C ASP A 85 -2.78 8.08 -6.00
N GLY A 86 -2.76 8.10 -4.66
CA GLY A 86 -2.18 7.03 -3.86
C GLY A 86 -2.79 5.66 -4.13
N PRO A 87 -4.11 5.49 -3.97
CA PRO A 87 -4.79 4.24 -4.26
C PRO A 87 -4.63 3.79 -5.72
N ALA A 88 -4.75 4.69 -6.70
CA ALA A 88 -4.58 4.33 -8.11
C ALA A 88 -3.16 3.87 -8.42
N ASN A 89 -2.13 4.54 -7.90
CA ASN A 89 -0.73 4.14 -8.10
C ASN A 89 -0.48 2.71 -7.57
N PHE A 90 -0.97 2.39 -6.36
CA PHE A 90 -0.88 1.02 -5.83
C PHE A 90 -1.71 0.00 -6.62
N ARG A 91 -2.91 0.38 -7.07
CA ARG A 91 -3.77 -0.47 -7.89
C ARG A 91 -3.08 -0.89 -9.18
N LEU A 92 -2.47 0.06 -9.90
CA LEU A 92 -1.75 -0.20 -11.14
C LEU A 92 -0.57 -1.16 -10.94
N GLY A 93 0.19 -0.99 -9.84
CA GLY A 93 1.31 -1.88 -9.51
C GLY A 93 0.83 -3.29 -9.18
N ALA A 94 -0.24 -3.40 -8.39
CA ALA A 94 -0.85 -4.68 -8.04
C ALA A 94 -1.44 -5.40 -9.26
N GLU A 95 -2.09 -4.68 -10.17
CA GLU A 95 -2.60 -5.23 -11.44
C GLU A 95 -1.47 -5.77 -12.31
N TYR A 96 -0.35 -5.05 -12.42
CA TYR A 96 0.83 -5.55 -13.14
C TYR A 96 1.37 -6.86 -12.53
N ILE A 97 1.58 -6.88 -11.21
CA ILE A 97 2.06 -8.07 -10.50
C ILE A 97 1.09 -9.25 -10.71
N ARG A 98 -0.22 -9.03 -10.53
CA ARG A 98 -1.26 -10.06 -10.77
C ARG A 98 -1.19 -10.63 -12.18
N ARG A 99 -1.10 -9.78 -13.20
CA ARG A 99 -0.99 -10.22 -14.60
C ARG A 99 0.26 -11.08 -14.84
N ARG A 100 1.41 -10.69 -14.28
CA ARG A 100 2.66 -11.46 -14.41
C ARG A 100 2.56 -12.82 -13.73
N LEU A 101 2.01 -12.86 -12.52
CA LEU A 101 1.80 -14.10 -11.77
C LEU A 101 0.81 -15.03 -12.49
N ALA A 102 -0.31 -14.50 -12.99
CA ALA A 102 -1.28 -15.27 -13.78
C ALA A 102 -0.67 -15.82 -15.08
N GLY A 103 0.33 -15.13 -15.65
CA GLY A 103 1.12 -15.61 -16.78
C GLY A 103 2.24 -16.60 -16.41
N GLY A 104 2.29 -17.08 -15.17
CA GLY A 104 3.26 -18.08 -14.70
C GLY A 104 4.63 -17.51 -14.28
N ALA A 105 4.78 -16.17 -14.20
CA ALA A 105 5.99 -15.59 -13.65
C ALA A 105 6.11 -15.88 -12.15
N SER A 106 7.33 -16.07 -11.64
CA SER A 106 7.58 -16.02 -10.20
C SER A 106 7.34 -14.61 -9.67
N LEU A 107 7.08 -14.47 -8.36
CA LEU A 107 6.96 -13.15 -7.73
C LEU A 107 8.22 -12.29 -7.96
N TYR A 108 9.41 -12.87 -7.85
CA TYR A 108 10.66 -12.15 -8.14
C TYR A 108 10.71 -11.62 -9.58
N ALA A 109 10.30 -12.43 -10.57
CA ALA A 109 10.23 -12.00 -11.96
C ALA A 109 9.10 -10.98 -12.23
N ALA A 110 8.00 -11.05 -11.48
CA ALA A 110 6.91 -10.08 -11.53
C ALA A 110 7.34 -8.70 -10.99
N LEU A 111 8.37 -8.63 -10.14
CA LEU A 111 8.91 -7.39 -9.61
C LEU A 111 10.05 -6.79 -10.45
N SER A 112 10.47 -7.47 -11.52
CA SER A 112 11.62 -7.06 -12.35
C SER A 112 11.62 -5.62 -12.88
N PRO A 113 10.49 -4.92 -13.12
CA PRO A 113 10.54 -3.52 -13.53
C PRO A 113 11.04 -2.56 -12.45
N TRP A 114 10.91 -2.93 -11.17
CA TRP A 114 11.39 -2.12 -10.06
C TRP A 114 12.86 -2.43 -9.80
N THR A 115 13.69 -1.40 -9.87
CA THR A 115 15.12 -1.50 -9.57
C THR A 115 15.36 -1.81 -8.10
N THR A 116 14.41 -1.44 -7.23
CA THR A 116 14.46 -1.67 -5.78
C THR A 116 13.98 -3.04 -5.32
N ARG A 117 13.64 -3.97 -6.23
CA ARG A 117 13.04 -5.29 -5.89
C ARG A 117 13.77 -6.05 -4.78
N ASP A 118 15.10 -5.99 -4.74
CA ASP A 118 15.91 -6.71 -3.75
C ASP A 118 15.81 -6.03 -2.37
N ALA A 119 15.79 -4.69 -2.34
CA ALA A 119 15.56 -3.92 -1.12
C ALA A 119 14.12 -4.09 -0.59
N ALA A 120 13.14 -4.23 -1.49
CA ALA A 120 11.75 -4.48 -1.12
C ALA A 120 11.54 -5.84 -0.44
N TRP A 121 12.39 -6.85 -0.71
CA TRP A 121 12.19 -8.20 -0.18
C TRP A 121 12.33 -8.29 1.33
N ALA A 122 13.42 -7.75 1.88
CA ALA A 122 13.63 -7.73 3.33
C ALA A 122 12.55 -6.89 4.02
N LEU A 123 12.12 -5.79 3.40
CA LEU A 123 11.05 -4.96 3.92
C LEU A 123 9.69 -5.68 3.93
N TYR A 124 9.36 -6.43 2.87
CA TYR A 124 8.15 -7.25 2.82
C TYR A 124 8.14 -8.30 3.94
N GLN A 125 9.24 -9.03 4.13
CA GLN A 125 9.33 -10.03 5.19
C GLN A 125 9.11 -9.41 6.57
N ARG A 126 9.68 -8.22 6.82
CA ARG A 126 9.50 -7.49 8.08
C ARG A 126 8.08 -6.99 8.28
N ILE A 127 7.47 -6.39 7.24
CA ILE A 127 6.07 -5.97 7.24
C ILE A 127 5.16 -7.14 7.66
N LYS A 128 5.40 -8.31 7.06
CA LYS A 128 4.63 -9.52 7.29
C LYS A 128 4.89 -10.17 8.67
N SER A 129 6.14 -10.18 9.14
CA SER A 129 6.51 -10.87 10.38
C SER A 129 6.34 -10.03 11.66
N GLU A 130 6.59 -8.73 11.58
CA GLU A 130 6.58 -7.83 12.75
C GLU A 130 5.21 -7.16 12.95
N GLY A 131 4.36 -7.14 11.91
CA GLY A 131 3.10 -6.39 11.91
C GLY A 131 3.36 -4.88 11.89
N ILE A 132 2.83 -4.17 10.89
CA ILE A 132 3.08 -2.73 10.78
C ILE A 132 2.37 -1.97 11.91
N GLN A 133 3.13 -1.16 12.64
CA GLN A 133 2.59 -0.08 13.47
C GLN A 133 2.53 1.20 12.60
N PRO A 134 1.34 1.71 12.24
CA PRO A 134 1.22 2.97 11.52
C PRO A 134 1.78 4.10 12.38
N VAL A 135 2.70 4.91 11.84
CA VAL A 135 3.11 6.14 12.53
C VAL A 135 2.27 7.28 11.96
N GLY A 136 1.53 7.97 12.85
CA GLY A 136 0.71 9.13 12.47
C GLY A 136 -0.80 8.99 12.74
N SER A 137 -1.28 7.98 13.46
CA SER A 137 -2.58 8.14 14.14
C SER A 137 -2.33 8.93 15.41
N ALA A 138 -2.67 10.22 15.43
CA ALA A 138 -3.06 10.83 16.68
C ALA A 138 -4.17 9.94 17.23
N VAL A 139 -3.88 9.23 18.31
CA VAL A 139 -4.82 8.34 18.98
C VAL A 139 -6.00 9.19 19.44
N ALA A 140 -7.09 9.19 18.67
CA ALA A 140 -8.39 9.18 19.31
C ALA A 140 -8.48 7.78 19.97
N PRO A 141 -8.63 7.69 21.30
CA PRO A 141 -8.75 6.39 21.95
C PRO A 141 -10.03 5.71 21.47
N GLY A 142 -9.89 4.69 20.61
CA GLY A 142 -10.95 3.76 20.24
C GLY A 142 -10.94 2.55 21.18
N PRO A 143 -12.11 1.92 21.42
CA PRO A 143 -12.35 1.13 22.63
C PRO A 143 -11.49 -0.14 22.69
N THR A 144 -11.05 -0.44 23.92
CA THR A 144 -10.41 -1.69 24.30
C THR A 144 -11.36 -2.87 24.09
N PHE A 145 -11.06 -3.76 23.15
CA PHE A 145 -11.67 -5.08 23.11
C PHE A 145 -10.88 -6.01 24.05
N THR A 146 -11.28 -6.07 25.32
CA THR A 146 -10.95 -7.20 26.19
C THR A 146 -11.87 -8.37 25.84
N GLY A 147 -11.51 -9.12 24.81
CA GLY A 147 -12.05 -10.44 24.54
C GLY A 147 -11.17 -11.49 25.20
N ALA A 148 -11.50 -11.89 26.42
CA ALA A 148 -11.03 -13.14 27.01
C ALA A 148 -12.17 -14.15 26.99
N GLY A 149 -12.06 -15.14 26.12
CA GLY A 149 -12.54 -16.50 26.37
C GLY A 149 -14.00 -16.84 26.03
N PRO A 150 -14.24 -17.90 25.23
CA PRO A 150 -15.57 -18.50 25.06
C PRO A 150 -15.85 -19.46 26.22
N LEU A 151 -17.08 -19.49 26.76
CA LEU A 151 -17.71 -20.63 27.45
C LEU A 151 -19.11 -20.21 27.96
N LEU A 152 -20.14 -21.02 27.67
CA LEU A 152 -21.51 -20.99 28.23
C LEU A 152 -22.34 -19.74 27.83
N MET A 153 -23.60 -19.80 27.41
CA MET A 153 -24.66 -20.77 27.56
C MET A 153 -25.65 -20.61 26.39
N VAL A 154 -26.00 -21.74 25.80
CA VAL A 154 -27.26 -21.92 25.07
C VAL A 154 -28.41 -21.80 26.08
N ALA A 155 -29.55 -21.29 25.60
CA ALA A 155 -30.88 -21.25 26.20
C ALA A 155 -31.16 -20.11 27.20
N LEU A 156 -32.01 -19.17 26.78
CA LEU A 156 -33.41 -19.11 27.24
C LEU A 156 -34.13 -17.93 26.57
N LEU A 157 -34.72 -18.19 25.41
CA LEU A 157 -36.02 -17.61 25.06
C LEU A 157 -37.07 -18.42 25.84
N GLY A 158 -37.83 -17.76 26.70
CA GLY A 158 -38.99 -18.33 27.39
C GLY A 158 -38.75 -18.55 28.88
N LEU A 159 -39.74 -18.16 29.70
CA LEU A 159 -39.73 -18.01 31.16
C LEU A 159 -39.07 -16.67 31.57
N LEU A 160 -39.76 -15.67 32.13
CA LEU A 160 -40.90 -15.77 33.01
C LEU A 160 -41.59 -14.40 33.05
N TRP A 161 -42.75 -14.35 32.38
CA TRP A 161 -43.77 -13.32 32.50
C TRP A 161 -44.63 -13.63 33.73
N LEU A 162 -43.99 -13.86 34.88
CA LEU A 162 -44.64 -14.31 36.11
C LEU A 162 -43.76 -13.94 37.30
N VAL A 163 -44.38 -13.28 38.28
CA VAL A 163 -43.84 -12.88 39.58
C VAL A 163 -43.05 -11.57 39.59
N LEU A 164 -43.77 -10.46 39.36
CA LEU A 164 -43.68 -9.25 40.19
C LEU A 164 -44.98 -8.44 40.09
N ASP A 165 -46.12 -9.15 40.04
CA ASP A 165 -47.38 -8.73 40.66
C ASP A 165 -47.39 -9.42 42.03
N SER A 166 -46.81 -8.79 43.06
CA SER A 166 -47.01 -9.02 44.52
C SER A 166 -45.84 -8.47 45.35
N ILE A 167 -45.64 -7.14 45.39
CA ILE A 167 -45.35 -6.37 46.61
C ILE A 167 -46.07 -5.04 46.49
#